data_AF-A0A173UVV9-F1
#
_entry.id   AF-A0A173UVV9-F1
#
_cell.length_a   1.000
_cell.length_b   1.000
_cell.length_c   1.000
_cell.angle_alpha   90.00
_cell.angle_beta   90.00
_cell.angle_gamma   90.00
#
_symmetry.space_group_name_H-M   'P 1'
#
loop_
_entity.id
_entity.type
_entity.pdbx_description
1 polymer ?
#
loop_
_entity_poly.entity_id
_entity_poly.type
_entity_poly.pdbx_seq_one_letter_code
_entity_poly.pdbx_strand_id
1 'polypeptide(L)'
;MEKKMTFNYFYGTEADLFSFYRIPKALFTDSYFKDLSSDAKILYGLMLDRMSLSIKNQWFDDKNRAYIYFSIEDIMELLNCGRNKAIKSMRELDDETGIGLIEKRRQGFGKVNVIYVKTFMPEKTDEKRFDSDNRSEDYQAYENLVKETIDYESLEVTHHDDMRQVDEIVNLIVETVMCKNDKILIASDWYPASLVKKKFLMLTYSHIEYVLHCMSGNTTKVKNIKKYLLAALFNAPSTMNGYYQAEVNHDMPGLVR
;
A
#
# COMPACT_ATOMS: atom_id res chain seq x y z
N MET A 1 21.44 6.01 47.03
CA MET A 1 20.09 6.62 47.00
C MET A 1 19.70 6.79 45.54
N GLU A 2 18.76 5.98 45.04
CA GLU A 2 18.24 6.17 43.68
C GLU A 2 17.41 7.46 43.63
N LYS A 3 17.73 8.31 42.65
CA LYS A 3 17.06 9.59 42.43
C LYS A 3 15.66 9.30 41.86
N LYS A 4 14.65 9.29 42.73
CA LYS A 4 13.26 9.06 42.33
C LYS A 4 12.79 10.21 41.43
N MET A 5 12.45 9.90 40.17
CA MET A 5 11.87 10.88 39.27
C MET A 5 10.49 11.31 39.76
N THR A 6 10.22 12.61 39.72
CA THR A 6 8.89 13.21 39.93
C THR A 6 8.22 13.41 38.59
N PHE A 7 7.03 12.84 38.41
CA PHE A 7 6.23 12.98 37.18
C PHE A 7 5.20 14.09 37.38
N ASN A 8 5.08 14.99 36.40
CA ASN A 8 4.09 16.07 36.39
C ASN A 8 2.81 15.62 35.65
N TYR A 9 1.69 16.32 35.91
CA TYR A 9 0.45 16.14 35.15
C TYR A 9 0.59 16.76 33.75
N PHE A 10 -0.14 16.20 32.78
CA PHE A 10 -0.27 16.78 31.44
C PHE A 10 -1.18 18.01 31.49
N TYR A 11 -0.76 19.13 30.89
CA TYR A 11 -1.56 20.36 30.80
C TYR A 11 -1.67 20.82 29.33
N GLY A 12 -2.88 21.17 28.86
CA GLY A 12 -3.08 21.69 27.50
C GLY A 12 -2.90 20.65 26.36
N THR A 13 -2.48 21.09 25.17
CA THR A 13 -2.31 20.27 23.95
C THR A 13 -1.03 19.43 23.93
N GLU A 14 -0.40 19.20 25.08
CA GLU A 14 0.84 18.41 25.23
C GLU A 14 0.70 16.95 24.81
N ALA A 15 -0.54 16.44 24.66
CA ALA A 15 -0.81 15.07 24.21
C ALA A 15 -0.35 14.80 22.77
N ASP A 16 -0.23 15.83 21.92
CA ASP A 16 0.17 15.70 20.51
C ASP A 16 1.71 15.69 20.31
N LEU A 17 2.50 15.82 21.39
CA LEU A 17 3.98 15.87 21.33
C LEU A 17 4.65 14.49 21.27
N PHE A 18 3.89 13.38 21.23
CA PHE A 18 4.45 12.04 21.35
C PHE A 18 4.38 11.23 20.05
N SER A 19 5.52 10.66 19.65
CA SER A 19 5.57 9.58 18.67
C SER A 19 5.06 8.30 19.34
N PHE A 20 3.94 7.76 18.87
CA PHE A 20 3.31 6.57 19.43
C PHE A 20 3.70 5.31 18.66
N TYR A 21 4.01 4.24 19.38
CA TYR A 21 3.97 2.90 18.81
C TYR A 21 2.53 2.41 18.72
N ARG A 22 2.14 1.91 17.54
CA ARG A 22 0.81 1.39 17.26
C ARG A 22 0.82 -0.12 17.42
N ILE A 23 0.10 -0.62 18.42
CA ILE A 23 -0.12 -2.06 18.61
C ILE A 23 -1.58 -2.36 18.26
N PRO A 24 -1.87 -3.31 17.36
CA PRO A 24 -3.24 -3.65 17.01
C PRO A 24 -4.03 -4.13 18.24
N LYS A 25 -5.19 -3.50 18.48
CA LYS A 25 -6.08 -3.88 19.58
C LYS A 25 -6.51 -5.35 19.50
N ALA A 26 -6.63 -5.88 18.29
CA ALA A 26 -6.95 -7.28 18.01
C ALA A 26 -6.04 -8.26 18.76
N LEU A 27 -4.75 -7.95 18.94
CA LEU A 27 -3.82 -8.80 19.68
C LEU A 27 -4.19 -8.96 21.16
N PHE A 28 -4.97 -8.02 21.72
CA PHE A 28 -5.42 -8.05 23.10
C PHE A 28 -6.89 -8.46 23.24
N THR A 29 -7.70 -8.27 22.21
CA THR A 29 -9.14 -8.51 22.27
C THR A 29 -9.56 -9.85 21.67
N ASP A 30 -8.86 -10.33 20.64
CA ASP A 30 -9.21 -11.58 19.96
C ASP A 30 -8.58 -12.78 20.69
N SER A 31 -9.43 -13.78 20.96
CA SER A 31 -9.06 -15.04 21.60
C SER A 31 -7.96 -15.80 20.85
N TYR A 32 -7.81 -15.61 19.54
CA TYR A 32 -6.75 -16.24 18.75
C TYR A 32 -5.35 -15.84 19.21
N PHE A 33 -5.19 -14.61 19.72
CA PHE A 33 -3.91 -14.07 20.20
C PHE A 33 -3.76 -14.13 21.73
N LYS A 34 -4.66 -14.84 22.43
CA LYS A 34 -4.68 -14.86 23.90
C LYS A 34 -3.38 -15.40 24.51
N ASP A 35 -2.76 -16.38 23.84
CA ASP A 35 -1.59 -17.10 24.33
C ASP A 35 -0.27 -16.37 24.03
N LEU A 36 -0.30 -15.30 23.23
CA LEU A 36 0.86 -14.43 23.03
C LEU A 36 1.16 -13.64 24.30
N SER A 37 2.45 -13.57 24.66
CA SER A 37 2.91 -12.71 25.74
C SER A 37 2.73 -11.23 25.39
N SER A 38 2.62 -10.38 26.41
CA SER A 38 2.60 -8.92 26.22
C SER A 38 3.83 -8.43 25.46
N ASP A 39 5.01 -9.02 25.72
CA ASP A 39 6.23 -8.66 25.01
C ASP A 39 6.17 -9.04 23.53
N ALA A 40 5.61 -10.20 23.17
CA ALA A 40 5.39 -10.57 21.77
C ALA A 40 4.41 -9.62 21.06
N LYS A 41 3.33 -9.21 21.74
CA LYS A 41 2.35 -8.24 21.19
C LYS A 41 2.97 -6.87 20.96
N ILE A 42 3.76 -6.37 21.92
CA ILE A 42 4.51 -5.12 21.80
C ILE A 42 5.54 -5.22 20.67
N LEU A 43 6.30 -6.31 20.64
CA LEU A 43 7.31 -6.59 19.62
C LEU A 43 6.72 -6.55 18.22
N TYR A 44 5.56 -7.16 18.01
CA TYR A 44 4.85 -7.10 16.74
C TYR A 44 4.48 -5.66 16.35
N GLY A 45 3.98 -4.85 17.30
CA GLY A 45 3.71 -3.42 17.06
C GLY A 45 4.96 -2.62 16.67
N LEU A 46 6.10 -2.90 17.30
CA LEU A 46 7.39 -2.30 16.93
C LEU A 46 7.83 -2.71 15.52
N MET A 47 7.63 -3.98 15.15
CA MET A 47 7.94 -4.48 13.81
C MET A 47 7.03 -3.88 12.74
N LEU A 48 5.76 -3.60 13.04
CA LEU A 48 4.86 -2.88 12.12
C LEU A 48 5.34 -1.44 11.84
N ASP A 49 5.88 -0.77 12.86
CA ASP A 49 6.48 0.56 12.69
C ASP A 49 7.72 0.49 11.79
N ARG A 50 8.63 -0.46 12.03
CA ARG A 50 9.80 -0.71 11.18
C ARG A 50 9.40 -1.10 9.75
N MET A 51 8.38 -1.92 9.57
CA MET A 51 7.84 -2.27 8.25
C MET A 51 7.33 -1.03 7.51
N SER A 52 6.71 -0.09 8.21
CA SER A 52 6.27 1.18 7.62
C SER A 52 7.45 1.99 7.06
N LEU A 53 8.63 1.91 7.69
CA LEU A 53 9.88 2.49 7.16
C LEU A 53 10.40 1.73 5.93
N SER A 54 10.36 0.40 5.94
CA SER A 54 10.73 -0.41 4.76
C SER A 54 9.91 -0.05 3.53
N ILE A 55 8.59 0.15 3.69
CA ILE A 55 7.71 0.59 2.59
C ILE A 55 8.15 1.96 2.07
N LYS A 56 8.42 2.92 2.96
CA LYS A 56 8.91 4.26 2.57
C LYS A 56 10.24 4.17 1.82
N ASN A 57 11.14 3.32 2.27
CA ASN A 57 12.47 3.11 1.69
C ASN A 57 12.48 2.16 0.47
N GLN A 58 11.32 1.68 0.04
CA GLN A 58 11.17 0.72 -1.07
C GLN A 58 11.96 -0.59 -0.88
N TRP A 59 12.02 -1.10 0.34
CA TRP A 59 12.63 -2.39 0.66
C TRP A 59 11.63 -3.52 0.43
N PHE A 60 11.62 -4.02 -0.80
CA PHE A 60 10.76 -5.11 -1.26
C PHE A 60 11.59 -6.24 -1.88
N ASP A 61 11.09 -7.46 -1.80
CA ASP A 61 11.62 -8.59 -2.58
C ASP A 61 11.04 -8.61 -4.01
N ASP A 62 11.47 -9.59 -4.81
CA ASP A 62 11.03 -9.75 -6.21
C ASP A 62 9.52 -10.02 -6.35
N LYS A 63 8.84 -10.38 -5.25
CA LYS A 63 7.38 -10.58 -5.19
C LYS A 63 6.66 -9.37 -4.60
N ASN A 64 7.33 -8.22 -4.51
CA ASN A 64 6.81 -6.98 -3.93
C ASN A 64 6.40 -7.11 -2.44
N ARG A 65 7.03 -8.01 -1.68
CA ARG A 65 6.79 -8.16 -0.24
C ARG A 65 7.79 -7.32 0.54
N ALA A 66 7.28 -6.47 1.42
CA ALA A 66 8.13 -5.66 2.29
C ALA A 66 8.85 -6.55 3.31
N TYR A 67 10.12 -6.24 3.58
CA TYR A 67 10.91 -6.92 4.60
C TYR A 67 11.62 -5.92 5.51
N ILE A 68 11.96 -6.33 6.72
CA ILE A 68 12.74 -5.55 7.68
C ILE A 68 14.05 -6.27 8.02
N TYR A 69 15.07 -5.50 8.38
CA TYR A 69 16.23 -6.00 9.12
C TYR A 69 15.99 -5.74 10.60
N PHE A 70 15.98 -6.81 11.39
CA PHE A 70 15.67 -6.72 12.82
C PHE A 70 16.36 -7.86 13.58
N SER A 71 17.43 -7.51 14.27
CA SER A 71 18.30 -8.43 15.01
C SER A 71 17.76 -8.72 16.42
N ILE A 72 18.33 -9.71 17.10
CA ILE A 72 18.01 -9.97 18.51
C ILE A 72 18.47 -8.80 19.38
N GLU A 73 19.58 -8.18 19.01
CA GLU A 73 20.16 -7.00 19.66
C GLU A 73 19.21 -5.80 19.56
N ASP A 74 18.59 -5.55 18.39
CA ASP A 74 17.56 -4.51 18.22
C ASP A 74 16.36 -4.75 19.16
N ILE A 75 15.95 -6.00 19.33
CA ILE A 75 14.83 -6.37 20.20
C ILE A 75 15.18 -6.14 21.67
N MET A 76 16.38 -6.52 22.07
CA MET A 76 16.87 -6.30 23.43
C MET A 76 16.90 -4.82 23.78
N GLU A 77 17.34 -3.98 22.86
CA GLU A 77 17.38 -2.53 23.03
C GLU A 77 15.96 -1.94 23.11
N LEU A 78 15.08 -2.25 22.15
CA LEU A 78 13.75 -1.65 22.07
C LEU A 78 12.80 -2.12 23.18
N LEU A 79 12.87 -3.39 23.57
CA LEU A 79 12.06 -3.92 24.68
C LEU A 79 12.75 -3.79 26.04
N ASN A 80 13.99 -3.30 26.06
CA ASN A 80 14.84 -3.27 27.26
C ASN A 80 14.85 -4.62 28.00
N CYS A 81 15.17 -5.70 27.28
CA CYS A 81 15.04 -7.06 27.80
C CYS A 81 16.30 -7.92 27.57
N GLY A 82 16.46 -8.95 28.40
CA GLY A 82 17.56 -9.91 28.24
C GLY A 82 17.41 -10.78 27.00
N ARG A 83 18.54 -11.27 26.46
CA ARG A 83 18.63 -12.07 25.22
C ARG A 83 17.64 -13.23 25.16
N ASN A 84 17.50 -13.99 26.24
CA ASN A 84 16.57 -15.12 26.29
C ASN A 84 15.11 -14.70 26.12
N LYS A 85 14.73 -13.55 26.70
CA LYS A 85 13.39 -13.00 26.59
C LYS A 85 13.12 -12.46 25.18
N ALA A 86 14.09 -11.79 24.58
CA ALA A 86 14.03 -11.36 23.17
C ALA A 86 13.83 -12.55 22.22
N ILE A 87 14.63 -13.62 22.39
CA ILE A 87 14.52 -14.85 21.59
C ILE A 87 13.14 -15.51 21.79
N LYS A 88 12.65 -15.58 23.03
CA LYS A 88 11.34 -16.16 23.33
C LYS A 88 10.21 -15.36 22.66
N SER A 89 10.21 -14.04 22.83
CA SER A 89 9.20 -13.15 22.24
C SER A 89 9.19 -13.24 20.71
N MET A 90 10.38 -13.34 20.10
CA MET A 90 10.53 -13.55 18.65
C MET A 90 9.97 -14.91 18.21
N ARG A 91 10.24 -15.99 18.96
CA ARG A 91 9.73 -17.35 18.66
C ARG A 91 8.22 -17.43 18.74
N GLU A 92 7.58 -16.73 19.68
CA GLU A 92 6.12 -16.72 19.78
C GLU A 92 5.44 -16.17 18.50
N LEU A 93 6.10 -15.25 17.79
CA LEU A 93 5.58 -14.64 16.56
C LEU A 93 5.90 -15.42 15.29
N ASP A 94 6.95 -16.25 15.34
CA ASP A 94 7.52 -16.98 14.21
C ASP A 94 6.53 -17.95 13.56
N ASP A 95 6.68 -18.24 12.26
CA ASP A 95 5.79 -19.14 11.52
C ASP A 95 6.14 -20.61 11.59
N GLU A 96 7.40 -20.95 11.88
CA GLU A 96 7.79 -22.34 12.12
C GLU A 96 7.53 -22.77 13.57
N THR A 97 7.71 -21.86 14.53
CA THR A 97 7.72 -22.18 15.97
C THR A 97 6.62 -21.52 16.80
N GLY A 98 5.89 -20.57 16.24
CA GLY A 98 4.88 -19.76 16.94
C GLY A 98 3.59 -19.62 16.16
N ILE A 99 2.95 -18.45 16.31
CA ILE A 99 1.62 -18.17 15.74
C ILE A 99 1.66 -17.78 14.25
N GLY A 100 2.84 -17.53 13.68
CA GLY A 100 3.00 -17.17 12.27
C GLY A 100 2.66 -15.73 11.90
N LEU A 101 2.89 -14.78 12.79
CA LEU A 101 2.83 -13.34 12.49
C LEU A 101 4.11 -12.82 11.81
N ILE A 102 5.21 -13.56 11.84
CA ILE A 102 6.45 -13.24 11.12
C ILE A 102 7.05 -14.46 10.44
N GLU A 103 7.83 -14.24 9.38
CA GLU A 103 8.65 -15.25 8.70
C GLU A 103 10.09 -14.75 8.60
N LYS A 104 11.06 -15.55 9.00
CA LYS A 104 12.49 -15.20 8.90
C LYS A 104 13.10 -15.91 7.70
N ARG A 105 13.80 -15.18 6.83
CA ARG A 105 14.57 -15.78 5.73
C ARG A 105 16.06 -15.49 5.82
N ARG A 106 16.86 -16.54 5.61
CA ARG A 106 18.31 -16.44 5.43
C ARG A 106 18.61 -16.07 3.98
N GLN A 107 19.42 -15.02 3.77
CA GLN A 107 19.77 -14.53 2.43
C GLN A 107 21.09 -15.12 1.87
N GLY A 108 21.71 -16.08 2.57
CA GLY A 108 22.98 -16.72 2.19
C GLY A 108 24.13 -16.39 3.15
N PHE A 109 25.34 -16.85 2.81
CA PHE A 109 26.53 -16.68 3.65
C PHE A 109 26.88 -15.19 3.83
N GLY A 110 27.01 -14.73 5.08
CA GLY A 110 27.41 -13.36 5.44
C GLY A 110 26.34 -12.28 5.30
N LYS A 111 25.13 -12.60 4.83
CA LYS A 111 24.03 -11.63 4.73
C LYS A 111 23.14 -11.67 5.98
N VAL A 112 22.70 -10.49 6.43
CA VAL A 112 21.78 -10.35 7.56
C VAL A 112 20.44 -11.01 7.22
N ASN A 113 19.85 -11.70 8.20
CA ASN A 113 18.54 -12.30 8.02
C ASN A 113 17.48 -11.20 7.82
N VAL A 114 16.55 -11.45 6.92
CA VAL A 114 15.37 -10.58 6.73
C VAL A 114 14.17 -11.18 7.43
N ILE A 115 13.29 -10.30 7.90
CA ILE A 115 12.03 -10.68 8.52
C ILE A 115 10.89 -10.10 7.69
N TYR A 116 9.94 -10.95 7.33
CA TYR A 116 8.68 -10.56 6.73
C TYR A 116 7.62 -10.50 7.84
N VAL A 117 7.00 -9.34 8.00
CA VAL A 117 5.91 -9.13 8.96
C VAL A 117 4.59 -9.44 8.24
N LYS A 118 3.85 -10.45 8.71
CA LYS A 118 2.58 -10.87 8.11
C LYS A 118 1.42 -10.08 8.72
N THR A 119 0.31 -10.02 8.00
CA THR A 119 -0.93 -9.40 8.50
C THR A 119 -1.47 -10.21 9.68
N PHE A 120 -1.97 -9.53 10.72
CA PHE A 120 -2.65 -10.14 11.86
C PHE A 120 -4.14 -10.42 11.59
N MET A 121 -4.65 -9.99 10.44
CA MET A 121 -5.96 -10.42 9.97
C MET A 121 -5.75 -11.74 9.23
N PRO A 122 -6.26 -12.87 9.74
CA PRO A 122 -6.21 -14.11 8.97
C PRO A 122 -6.86 -13.87 7.61
N GLU A 123 -6.28 -14.43 6.55
CA GLU A 123 -7.09 -14.71 5.37
C GLU A 123 -8.30 -15.46 5.90
N LYS A 124 -9.51 -14.94 5.66
CA LYS A 124 -10.72 -15.69 5.99
C LYS A 124 -10.54 -17.04 5.31
N THR A 125 -10.22 -18.08 6.08
CA THR A 125 -10.39 -19.44 5.60
C THR A 125 -11.86 -19.51 5.28
N ASP A 126 -12.17 -19.70 4.00
CA ASP A 126 -13.52 -19.79 3.48
C ASP A 126 -14.25 -20.98 4.12
N GLU A 127 -14.68 -20.83 5.37
CA GLU A 127 -15.78 -21.61 5.96
C GLU A 127 -17.14 -21.09 5.50
N LYS A 128 -17.15 -20.26 4.45
CA LYS A 128 -18.27 -20.16 3.52
C LYS A 128 -17.75 -20.38 2.10
N ARG A 129 -17.88 -21.61 1.63
CA ARG A 129 -17.99 -21.94 0.20
C ARG A 129 -19.25 -21.28 -0.37
N PHE A 130 -19.23 -19.95 -0.52
CA PHE A 130 -20.27 -19.18 -1.19
C PHE A 130 -19.75 -17.89 -1.86
N ASP A 131 -18.45 -17.79 -2.19
CA ASP A 131 -17.92 -16.58 -2.88
C ASP A 131 -16.82 -16.85 -3.93
N SER A 132 -16.52 -18.11 -4.28
CA SER A 132 -15.55 -18.39 -5.35
C SER A 132 -16.11 -18.16 -6.76
N ASP A 133 -17.44 -18.19 -6.92
CA ASP A 133 -18.10 -17.79 -8.18
C ASP A 133 -18.12 -16.26 -8.31
N ASN A 134 -18.36 -15.56 -7.20
CA ASN A 134 -18.69 -14.14 -7.21
C ASN A 134 -17.47 -13.23 -7.46
N ARG A 135 -16.23 -13.65 -7.15
CA ARG A 135 -15.05 -12.80 -7.40
C ARG A 135 -14.72 -12.65 -8.89
N SER A 136 -14.97 -13.71 -9.67
CA SER A 136 -14.82 -13.65 -11.13
C SER A 136 -15.94 -12.82 -11.74
N GLU A 137 -17.16 -12.96 -11.22
CA GLU A 137 -18.32 -12.17 -11.64
C GLU A 137 -18.17 -10.69 -11.28
N ASP A 138 -17.73 -10.36 -10.07
CA ASP A 138 -17.42 -9.00 -9.63
C ASP A 138 -16.32 -8.37 -10.50
N TYR A 139 -15.25 -9.12 -10.79
CA TYR A 139 -14.18 -8.62 -11.65
C TYR A 139 -14.71 -8.32 -13.04
N GLN A 140 -15.48 -9.25 -13.63
CA GLN A 140 -16.07 -9.06 -14.95
C GLN A 140 -17.07 -7.88 -14.96
N ALA A 141 -17.86 -7.72 -13.90
CA ALA A 141 -18.79 -6.61 -13.77
C ALA A 141 -18.08 -5.26 -13.71
N TYR A 142 -17.01 -5.14 -12.91
CA TYR A 142 -16.21 -3.92 -12.85
C TYR A 142 -15.42 -3.68 -14.14
N GLU A 143 -14.90 -4.73 -14.78
CA GLU A 143 -14.22 -4.62 -16.06
C GLU A 143 -15.18 -4.09 -17.13
N ASN A 144 -16.38 -4.65 -17.24
CA ASN A 144 -17.40 -4.21 -18.18
C ASN A 144 -17.83 -2.76 -17.90
N LEU A 145 -18.05 -2.40 -16.63
CA LEU A 145 -18.39 -1.04 -16.23
C LEU A 145 -17.28 -0.05 -16.60
N VAL A 146 -16.02 -0.40 -16.36
CA VAL A 146 -14.87 0.44 -16.72
C VAL A 146 -14.80 0.59 -18.23
N LYS A 147 -14.90 -0.51 -18.98
CA LYS A 147 -14.88 -0.51 -20.45
C LYS A 147 -15.99 0.35 -21.06
N GLU A 148 -17.20 0.29 -20.50
CA GLU A 148 -18.32 1.16 -20.89
C GLU A 148 -18.01 2.64 -20.58
N THR A 149 -17.55 2.94 -19.38
CA THR A 149 -17.33 4.34 -18.95
C THR A 149 -16.21 5.01 -19.74
N ILE A 150 -15.15 4.26 -20.07
CA ILE A 150 -14.01 4.78 -20.85
C ILE A 150 -14.24 4.75 -22.37
N ASP A 151 -15.37 4.25 -22.84
CA ASP A 151 -15.66 4.01 -24.26
C ASP A 151 -14.53 3.19 -24.94
N TYR A 152 -14.36 1.97 -24.42
CA TYR A 152 -13.29 1.07 -24.84
C TYR A 152 -13.39 0.68 -26.33
N GLU A 153 -14.59 0.56 -26.89
CA GLU A 153 -14.79 0.27 -28.32
C GLU A 153 -14.20 1.40 -29.19
N SER A 154 -14.38 2.67 -28.80
CA SER A 154 -13.74 3.79 -29.50
C SER A 154 -12.21 3.73 -29.41
N LEU A 155 -11.66 3.33 -28.24
CA LEU A 155 -10.21 3.16 -28.06
C LEU A 155 -9.66 2.03 -28.94
N GLU A 156 -10.39 0.93 -29.15
CA GLU A 156 -9.99 -0.15 -30.06
C GLU A 156 -9.82 0.34 -31.50
N VAL A 157 -10.66 1.29 -31.94
CA VAL A 157 -10.58 1.87 -33.28
C VAL A 157 -9.44 2.88 -33.38
N THR A 158 -9.31 3.80 -32.42
CA THR A 158 -8.34 4.91 -32.50
C THR A 158 -6.92 4.51 -32.09
N HIS A 159 -6.76 3.50 -31.22
CA HIS A 159 -5.48 3.06 -30.64
C HIS A 159 -5.20 1.57 -30.82
N HIS A 160 -5.62 0.99 -31.94
CA HIS A 160 -5.45 -0.44 -32.24
C HIS A 160 -4.01 -0.97 -32.01
N ASP A 161 -2.98 -0.16 -32.31
CA ASP A 161 -1.57 -0.53 -32.11
C ASP A 161 -1.14 -0.49 -30.63
N ASP A 162 -1.82 0.31 -29.80
CA ASP A 162 -1.51 0.55 -28.39
C ASP A 162 -2.46 -0.19 -27.42
N MET A 163 -3.31 -1.08 -27.94
CA MET A 163 -4.31 -1.79 -27.12
C MET A 163 -3.73 -2.57 -25.95
N ARG A 164 -2.48 -3.04 -26.04
CA ARG A 164 -1.79 -3.65 -24.88
C ARG A 164 -1.66 -2.67 -23.71
N GLN A 165 -1.35 -1.40 -23.97
CA GLN A 165 -1.28 -0.38 -22.94
C GLN A 165 -2.69 0.00 -22.43
N VAL A 166 -3.68 0.04 -23.32
CA VAL A 166 -5.08 0.28 -22.94
C VAL A 166 -5.57 -0.82 -21.99
N ASP A 167 -5.32 -2.09 -22.32
CA ASP A 167 -5.63 -3.24 -21.47
C ASP A 167 -4.94 -3.15 -20.10
N GLU A 168 -3.67 -2.77 -20.07
CA GLU A 168 -2.93 -2.56 -18.82
C GLU A 168 -3.57 -1.45 -17.97
N ILE A 169 -4.02 -0.36 -18.59
CA ILE A 169 -4.71 0.74 -17.92
C ILE A 169 -6.07 0.28 -17.38
N VAL A 170 -6.87 -0.44 -18.18
CA VAL A 170 -8.17 -0.99 -17.74
C VAL A 170 -7.99 -1.91 -16.53
N ASN A 171 -7.06 -2.86 -16.62
CA ASN A 171 -6.77 -3.76 -15.51
C ASN A 171 -6.34 -3.00 -14.26
N LEU A 172 -5.51 -1.97 -14.41
CA LEU A 172 -5.10 -1.11 -13.29
C LEU A 172 -6.28 -0.36 -12.65
N ILE A 173 -7.22 0.13 -13.47
CA ILE A 173 -8.44 0.79 -12.98
C ILE A 173 -9.28 -0.20 -12.19
N VAL A 174 -9.54 -1.40 -12.74
CA VAL A 174 -10.33 -2.45 -12.08
C VAL A 174 -9.68 -2.86 -10.76
N GLU A 175 -8.37 -3.15 -10.74
CA GLU A 175 -7.63 -3.46 -9.51
C GLU A 175 -7.77 -2.37 -8.44
N THR A 176 -7.71 -1.10 -8.86
CA THR A 176 -7.80 0.05 -7.96
C THR A 176 -9.20 0.18 -7.37
N VAL A 177 -10.23 0.00 -8.20
CA VAL A 177 -11.64 0.05 -7.77
C VAL A 177 -11.97 -1.10 -6.82
N MET A 178 -11.43 -2.29 -7.08
CA MET A 178 -11.65 -3.49 -6.25
C MET A 178 -10.76 -3.56 -5.00
N CYS A 179 -9.87 -2.58 -4.77
CA CYS A 179 -8.97 -2.59 -3.62
C CYS A 179 -9.73 -2.65 -2.29
N LYS A 180 -9.29 -3.52 -1.37
CA LYS A 180 -9.91 -3.71 -0.05
C LYS A 180 -9.39 -2.74 1.03
N ASN A 181 -8.32 -2.00 0.75
CA ASN A 181 -7.74 -1.06 1.71
C ASN A 181 -8.63 0.18 1.85
N ASP A 182 -8.67 0.76 3.06
CA ASP A 182 -9.43 1.99 3.32
C ASP A 182 -8.75 3.26 2.79
N LYS A 183 -7.45 3.17 2.45
CA LYS A 183 -6.65 4.27 1.91
C LYS A 183 -5.74 3.80 0.78
N ILE A 184 -5.51 4.68 -0.18
CA ILE A 184 -4.65 4.45 -1.34
C ILE A 184 -3.66 5.62 -1.45
N LEU A 185 -2.39 5.30 -1.70
CA LEU A 185 -1.33 6.29 -1.90
C LEU A 185 -1.33 6.74 -3.37
N ILE A 186 -1.58 8.03 -3.61
CA ILE A 186 -1.53 8.65 -4.95
C ILE A 186 -0.61 9.85 -4.89
N ALA A 187 0.37 9.95 -5.80
CA ALA A 187 1.31 11.08 -5.89
C ALA A 187 1.99 11.46 -4.56
N SER A 188 2.25 10.47 -3.69
CA SER A 188 2.84 10.60 -2.34
C SER A 188 1.89 11.00 -1.21
N ASP A 189 0.61 11.20 -1.50
CA ASP A 189 -0.42 11.51 -0.50
C ASP A 189 -1.41 10.35 -0.32
N TRP A 190 -1.86 10.16 0.93
CA TRP A 190 -2.84 9.12 1.26
C TRP A 190 -4.27 9.65 1.13
N TYR A 191 -5.03 9.07 0.20
CA TYR A 191 -6.44 9.39 -0.01
C TYR A 191 -7.35 8.28 0.54
N PRO A 192 -8.56 8.61 1.02
CA PRO A 192 -9.58 7.60 1.30
C PRO A 192 -9.86 6.77 0.04
N ALA A 193 -9.90 5.45 0.16
CA ALA A 193 -10.12 4.58 -0.99
C ALA A 193 -11.45 4.88 -1.67
N SER A 194 -12.51 5.19 -0.92
CA SER A 194 -13.81 5.60 -1.48
C SER A 194 -13.71 6.78 -2.47
N LEU A 195 -12.86 7.77 -2.16
CA LEU A 195 -12.62 8.91 -3.06
C LEU A 195 -11.88 8.50 -4.32
N VAL A 196 -10.84 7.66 -4.18
CA VAL A 196 -10.06 7.17 -5.32
C VAL A 196 -10.94 6.32 -6.24
N LYS A 197 -11.69 5.36 -5.68
CA LYS A 197 -12.63 4.52 -6.43
C LYS A 197 -13.65 5.34 -7.20
N LYS A 198 -14.26 6.34 -6.54
CA LYS A 198 -15.20 7.27 -7.20
C LYS A 198 -14.55 7.98 -8.39
N LYS A 199 -13.34 8.50 -8.24
CA LYS A 199 -12.63 9.19 -9.33
C LYS A 199 -12.31 8.25 -10.49
N PHE A 200 -11.85 7.03 -10.20
CA PHE A 200 -11.50 6.04 -11.22
C PHE A 200 -12.74 5.56 -12.00
N LEU A 201 -13.87 5.36 -11.33
CA LEU A 201 -15.15 5.02 -11.97
C LEU A 201 -15.78 6.19 -12.75
N MET A 202 -15.20 7.39 -12.71
CA MET A 202 -15.63 8.55 -13.49
C MET A 202 -14.69 8.86 -14.67
N LEU A 203 -13.69 8.01 -14.92
CA LEU A 203 -12.80 8.16 -16.07
C LEU A 203 -13.58 7.87 -17.35
N THR A 204 -13.23 8.59 -18.41
CA THR A 204 -13.88 8.53 -19.72
C THR A 204 -12.83 8.41 -20.80
N TYR A 205 -13.24 8.18 -22.05
CA TYR A 205 -12.38 8.17 -23.23
C TYR A 205 -11.31 9.27 -23.21
N SER A 206 -11.71 10.53 -23.05
CA SER A 206 -10.80 11.68 -23.06
C SER A 206 -9.73 11.61 -21.97
N HIS A 207 -10.04 11.02 -20.81
CA HIS A 207 -9.06 10.85 -19.75
C HIS A 207 -8.03 9.78 -20.10
N ILE A 208 -8.45 8.71 -20.78
CA ILE A 208 -7.52 7.67 -21.24
C ILE A 208 -6.63 8.21 -22.37
N GLU A 209 -7.19 8.95 -23.32
CA GLU A 209 -6.43 9.68 -24.35
C GLU A 209 -5.34 10.55 -23.74
N TYR A 210 -5.72 11.35 -22.74
CA TYR A 210 -4.79 12.22 -22.04
C TYR A 210 -3.65 11.43 -21.37
N VAL A 211 -3.96 10.29 -20.74
CA VAL A 211 -2.94 9.46 -20.09
C VAL A 211 -2.00 8.80 -21.11
N LEU A 212 -2.54 8.28 -22.22
CA LEU A 212 -1.72 7.72 -23.31
C LEU A 212 -0.80 8.78 -23.90
N HIS A 213 -1.30 10.00 -24.09
CA HIS A 213 -0.50 11.14 -24.56
C HIS A 213 0.60 11.52 -23.56
N CYS A 214 0.29 11.53 -22.26
CA CYS A 214 1.29 11.77 -21.22
C CYS A 214 2.39 10.69 -21.23
N MET A 215 2.07 9.44 -21.53
CA MET A 215 3.03 8.36 -21.61
C MET A 215 3.96 8.50 -22.82
N SER A 216 3.41 8.78 -24.01
CA SER A 216 4.18 8.89 -25.25
C SER A 216 5.05 10.15 -25.27
N GLY A 217 4.57 11.26 -24.70
CA GLY A 217 5.31 12.52 -24.60
C GLY A 217 6.37 12.56 -23.49
N ASN A 218 6.42 11.56 -22.61
CA ASN A 218 7.35 11.58 -21.48
C ASN A 218 8.79 11.23 -21.90
N THR A 219 9.67 12.23 -21.84
CA THR A 219 11.10 12.07 -22.15
C THR A 219 11.93 11.54 -20.97
N THR A 220 11.36 11.47 -19.77
CA THR A 220 12.04 11.02 -18.55
C THR A 220 11.74 9.56 -18.25
N LYS A 221 12.78 8.77 -17.95
CA LYS A 221 12.62 7.36 -17.59
C LYS A 221 11.73 7.19 -16.34
N VAL A 222 10.57 6.56 -16.52
CA VAL A 222 9.68 6.20 -15.44
C VAL A 222 10.24 5.00 -14.66
N LYS A 223 10.62 5.21 -13.40
CA LYS A 223 11.18 4.14 -12.54
C LYS A 223 10.11 3.18 -11.99
N ASN A 224 8.87 3.65 -11.86
CA ASN A 224 7.74 2.88 -11.37
C ASN A 224 6.48 3.24 -12.18
N ILE A 225 6.20 2.43 -13.20
CA ILE A 225 5.13 2.70 -14.17
C ILE A 225 3.74 2.70 -13.52
N LYS A 226 3.48 1.77 -12.60
CA LYS A 226 2.20 1.67 -11.89
C LYS A 226 1.90 2.93 -11.07
N LYS A 227 2.88 3.44 -10.32
CA LYS A 227 2.73 4.68 -9.54
C LYS A 227 2.50 5.90 -10.44
N TYR A 228 3.19 5.96 -11.58
CA TYR A 228 3.00 7.03 -12.56
C TYR A 228 1.57 7.01 -13.13
N LEU A 229 1.12 5.85 -13.62
CA LEU A 229 -0.22 5.66 -14.17
C LEU A 229 -1.33 5.99 -13.16
N LEU A 230 -1.21 5.48 -11.92
CA LEU A 230 -2.18 5.80 -10.87
C LEU A 230 -2.28 7.30 -10.60
N ALA A 231 -1.15 8.00 -10.59
CA ALA A 231 -1.13 9.46 -10.43
C ALA A 231 -1.74 10.18 -11.64
N ALA A 232 -1.40 9.76 -12.86
CA ALA A 232 -1.91 10.35 -14.09
C ALA A 232 -3.44 10.16 -14.19
N LEU A 233 -3.94 8.94 -14.01
CA LEU A 233 -5.37 8.60 -14.03
C LEU A 233 -6.15 9.36 -12.95
N PHE A 234 -5.65 9.40 -11.71
CA PHE A 234 -6.34 10.10 -10.61
C PHE A 234 -6.46 11.61 -10.82
N ASN A 235 -5.46 12.20 -11.49
CA ASN A 235 -5.38 13.63 -11.74
C ASN A 235 -6.05 14.04 -13.06
N ALA A 236 -6.21 13.12 -14.01
CA ALA A 236 -6.75 13.42 -15.34
C ALA A 236 -8.03 14.26 -15.31
N PRO A 237 -9.08 13.95 -14.51
CA PRO A 237 -10.29 14.78 -14.47
C PRO A 237 -10.08 16.20 -13.95
N SER A 238 -8.99 16.44 -13.22
CA SER A 238 -8.66 17.74 -12.66
C SER A 238 -7.66 18.53 -13.50
N THR A 239 -6.82 17.88 -14.31
CA THR A 239 -5.68 18.52 -15.00
C THR A 239 -5.77 18.53 -16.52
N MET A 240 -6.59 17.67 -17.12
CA MET A 240 -6.65 17.48 -18.58
C MET A 240 -7.00 18.77 -19.36
N ASN A 241 -7.98 19.54 -18.91
CA ASN A 241 -8.37 20.79 -19.60
C ASN A 241 -7.24 21.82 -19.59
N GLY A 242 -6.54 21.96 -18.47
CA GLY A 242 -5.39 22.86 -18.37
C GLY A 242 -4.24 22.42 -19.26
N TYR A 243 -4.03 21.11 -19.39
CA TYR A 243 -3.02 20.54 -20.27
C TYR A 243 -3.30 20.87 -21.74
N TYR A 244 -4.48 20.53 -22.27
CA TYR A 244 -4.79 20.80 -23.68
C TYR A 244 -4.82 22.30 -24.00
N GLN A 245 -5.26 23.16 -23.07
CA GLN A 245 -5.18 24.61 -23.27
C GLN A 245 -3.73 25.08 -23.40
N ALA A 246 -2.81 24.52 -22.60
CA ALA A 246 -1.39 24.86 -22.67
C ALA A 246 -0.75 24.41 -23.99
N GLU A 247 -1.07 23.20 -24.46
CA GLU A 247 -0.60 22.69 -25.77
C GLU A 247 -1.10 23.56 -26.93
N VAL A 248 -2.40 23.91 -26.96
CA VAL A 248 -2.96 24.81 -28.01
C VAL A 248 -2.25 26.17 -28.01
N ASN A 249 -1.98 26.74 -26.83
CA ASN A 249 -1.28 28.02 -26.72
C ASN A 249 0.17 27.94 -27.23
N HIS A 250 0.83 26.80 -27.03
CA HIS A 250 2.20 26.56 -27.48
C HIS A 250 2.26 26.41 -29.01
N ASP A 251 1.36 25.62 -29.59
CA ASP A 251 1.38 25.29 -31.02
C ASP A 251 0.76 26.39 -31.90
N MET A 252 -0.16 27.18 -31.35
CA MET A 252 -0.87 28.24 -32.07
C MET A 252 -0.88 29.58 -31.32
N PRO A 253 0.30 30.20 -31.10
CA PRO A 253 0.42 31.42 -30.30
C PRO A 253 -0.34 32.63 -30.88
N GLY A 254 -0.76 32.58 -32.15
CA GLY A 254 -1.50 33.66 -32.82
C GLY A 254 -3.03 33.61 -32.71
N LEU A 255 -3.61 32.52 -32.20
CA LEU A 255 -5.07 32.36 -32.03
C LEU A 255 -5.57 32.73 -30.63
N VAL A 256 -4.66 32.94 -29.69
CA VAL A 256 -4.96 33.26 -28.29
C VAL A 256 -4.88 34.78 -28.14
N ARG A 257 -6.01 35.46 -28.35
CA ARG A 257 -6.20 36.88 -28.03
C ARG A 257 -7.36 37.05 -27.06
#